data_AF-A0A7R9JHX1-F1
#
_entry.id   AF-A0A7R9JHX1-F1
#
_cell.length_a   1.000
_cell.length_b   1.000
_cell.length_c   1.000
_cell.angle_alpha   90.00
_cell.angle_beta   90.00
_cell.angle_gamma   90.00
#
_symmetry.space_group_name_H-M   'P 1'
#
loop_
_entity.id
_entity.type
_entity.pdbx_description
1 polymer ?
#
loop_
_entity_poly.entity_id
_entity_poly.type
_entity_poly.pdbx_seq_one_letter_code
_entity_poly.pdbx_strand_id
1 'polypeptide(L)'
;MRFCHLETSCEQEDFMPPGLGVNINGQPSKLPPFIPSNKQGVEPKRSNRPVDITTYVKLSPLHANYIDVGWNSDYGSAYVIAVYLVRMLVTADLLQRMRAKGARQSDFTRGLIKEKLSEDADSEIATTSLRVSLVCPLGKMRMVTPCRASTCYHLQCFDANTFLQMNERKPTWMCPVCDKPALYDNLMIDG
;
A
#
# COMPACT_ATOMS: atom_id res chain seq x y z
N MET A 1 8.93 -9.94 -10.26
CA MET A 1 9.74 -8.95 -10.99
C MET A 1 9.18 -7.56 -10.74
N ARG A 2 10.03 -6.55 -10.57
CA ARG A 2 9.65 -5.16 -10.26
C ARG A 2 10.32 -4.20 -11.23
N PHE A 3 9.67 -3.07 -11.46
CA PHE A 3 10.14 -1.99 -12.32
C PHE A 3 10.08 -0.69 -11.52
N CYS A 4 11.02 0.22 -11.72
CA CYS A 4 10.98 1.56 -11.13
C CYS A 4 11.79 2.55 -11.97
N HIS A 5 11.78 3.82 -11.59
CA HIS A 5 12.69 4.82 -12.15
C HIS A 5 14.14 4.54 -11.74
N LEU A 6 15.10 4.89 -12.61
CA LEU A 6 16.52 4.95 -12.27
C LEU A 6 16.80 6.24 -11.48
N GLU A 7 16.40 6.23 -10.21
CA GLU A 7 16.70 7.28 -9.25
C GLU A 7 17.32 6.65 -8.00
N THR A 8 18.37 7.28 -7.48
CA THR A 8 19.18 6.76 -6.37
C THR A 8 19.08 7.59 -5.09
N SER A 9 18.27 8.66 -5.09
CA SER A 9 18.08 9.57 -3.97
C SER A 9 17.28 8.95 -2.82
N CYS A 10 16.40 8.01 -3.12
CA CYS A 10 15.50 7.35 -2.18
C CYS A 10 15.08 5.95 -2.66
N GLU A 11 14.43 5.20 -1.76
CA GLU A 11 13.77 3.96 -2.13
C GLU A 11 12.65 4.22 -3.14
N GLN A 12 12.64 3.43 -4.22
CA GLN A 12 11.73 3.63 -5.33
C GLN A 12 10.47 2.77 -5.18
N GLU A 13 9.30 3.38 -5.39
CA GLU A 13 8.06 2.64 -5.57
C GLU A 13 8.06 1.90 -6.93
N ASP A 14 7.18 0.90 -7.07
CA ASP A 14 6.98 0.29 -8.38
C ASP A 14 6.51 1.36 -9.38
N PHE A 15 7.10 1.36 -10.56
CA PHE A 15 6.71 2.19 -11.68
C PHE A 15 6.89 1.43 -13.00
N MET A 16 5.82 1.31 -13.78
CA MET A 16 5.89 0.64 -15.09
C MET A 16 6.26 1.64 -16.19
N PRO A 17 7.34 1.39 -16.96
CA PRO A 17 7.68 2.18 -18.13
C PRO A 17 6.53 2.23 -19.16
N PRO A 18 6.41 3.33 -19.93
CA PRO A 18 5.37 3.45 -20.96
C PRO A 18 5.56 2.41 -22.05
N GLY A 19 4.47 1.80 -22.54
CA GLY A 19 4.56 0.75 -23.57
C GLY A 19 5.27 -0.54 -23.13
N LEU A 20 5.38 -0.80 -21.81
CA LEU A 20 6.05 -2.00 -21.29
C LEU A 20 5.51 -3.29 -21.92
N GLY A 21 6.42 -4.06 -22.51
CA GLY A 21 6.26 -5.43 -22.96
C GLY A 21 7.31 -6.33 -22.30
N VAL A 22 6.89 -7.52 -21.87
CA VAL A 22 7.74 -8.50 -21.19
C VAL A 22 7.50 -9.88 -21.79
N ASN A 23 8.56 -10.54 -22.25
CA ASN A 23 8.56 -11.95 -22.61
C ASN A 23 9.49 -12.73 -21.68
N ILE A 24 9.05 -13.89 -21.20
CA ILE A 24 9.83 -14.77 -20.34
C ILE A 24 9.94 -16.11 -21.06
N ASN A 25 11.17 -16.55 -21.36
CA ASN A 25 11.43 -17.77 -22.11
C ASN A 25 10.66 -17.83 -23.46
N GLY A 26 10.55 -16.69 -24.15
CA GLY A 26 9.83 -16.56 -25.42
C GLY A 26 8.30 -16.48 -25.30
N GLN A 27 7.74 -16.50 -24.09
CA GLN A 27 6.29 -16.40 -23.84
C GLN A 27 5.92 -15.00 -23.30
N PRO A 28 4.89 -14.32 -23.84
CA PRO A 28 4.43 -13.03 -23.32
C PRO A 28 3.89 -13.15 -21.89
N SER A 29 4.40 -12.30 -21.00
CA SER A 29 3.95 -12.22 -19.60
C SER A 29 2.62 -11.51 -19.47
N LYS A 30 1.77 -11.96 -18.54
CA LYS A 30 0.58 -11.21 -18.14
C LYS A 30 0.99 -9.98 -17.33
N LEU A 31 0.71 -8.80 -17.87
CA LEU A 31 0.87 -7.52 -17.17
C LEU A 31 -0.47 -7.08 -16.55
N PRO A 32 -0.46 -6.25 -15.48
CA PRO A 32 -1.67 -5.68 -14.91
C PRO A 32 -2.52 -4.97 -15.98
N PRO A 33 -3.86 -5.11 -15.95
CA PRO A 33 -4.72 -4.54 -16.97
C PRO A 33 -4.62 -3.01 -16.99
N PHE A 34 -4.92 -2.42 -18.14
CA PHE A 34 -5.06 -0.97 -18.26
C PHE A 34 -6.26 -0.49 -17.43
N ILE A 35 -6.08 0.68 -16.80
CA ILE A 35 -7.13 1.38 -16.08
C ILE A 35 -8.01 2.07 -17.14
N PRO A 36 -9.33 1.81 -17.18
CA PRO A 36 -10.23 2.48 -18.10
C PRO A 36 -10.18 4.00 -17.89
N SER A 37 -10.03 4.76 -18.98
CA SER A 37 -10.07 6.23 -18.96
C SER A 37 -11.18 6.72 -19.90
N ASN A 38 -12.03 7.60 -19.41
CA ASN A 38 -13.07 8.27 -20.20
C ASN A 38 -12.58 9.57 -20.87
N LYS A 39 -11.30 9.93 -20.71
CA LYS A 39 -10.72 11.16 -21.29
C LYS A 39 -10.05 10.84 -22.62
N GLN A 40 -10.51 11.46 -23.70
CA GLN A 40 -9.89 11.37 -25.03
C GLN A 40 -8.44 11.91 -24.98
N GLY A 41 -7.50 11.19 -25.61
CA GLY A 41 -6.10 11.59 -25.72
C GLY A 41 -5.21 11.29 -24.50
N VAL A 42 -5.73 10.67 -23.43
CA VAL A 42 -4.91 10.23 -22.30
C VAL A 42 -4.43 8.80 -22.56
N GLU A 43 -3.11 8.59 -22.53
CA GLU A 43 -2.55 7.25 -22.66
C GLU A 43 -3.09 6.30 -21.58
N PRO A 44 -3.42 5.06 -21.95
CA PRO A 44 -3.94 4.09 -20.99
C PRO A 44 -2.84 3.74 -19.98
N LYS A 45 -3.11 4.04 -18.70
CA LYS A 45 -2.19 3.75 -17.58
C LYS A 45 -2.45 2.35 -17.03
N ARG A 46 -1.39 1.63 -16.67
CA ARG A 46 -1.47 0.39 -15.88
C ARG A 46 -1.28 0.72 -14.40
N SER A 47 -1.82 -0.12 -13.51
CA SER A 47 -1.47 -0.03 -12.10
C SER A 47 0.00 -0.45 -11.91
N ASN A 48 0.79 0.42 -11.30
CA ASN A 48 2.17 0.10 -10.94
C ASN A 48 2.20 -0.95 -9.82
N ARG A 49 2.56 -2.19 -10.16
CA ARG A 49 2.62 -3.32 -9.23
C ARG A 49 3.68 -4.32 -9.68
N PRO A 50 4.21 -5.15 -8.77
CA PRO A 50 5.10 -6.24 -9.14
C PRO A 50 4.42 -7.19 -10.14
N VAL A 51 5.20 -7.71 -11.09
CA VAL A 51 4.77 -8.73 -12.05
C VAL A 51 5.19 -10.10 -11.54
N ASP A 52 4.21 -10.98 -11.30
CA ASP A 52 4.48 -12.38 -10.99
C ASP A 52 4.85 -13.12 -12.28
N ILE A 53 6.07 -13.64 -12.31
CA ILE A 53 6.63 -14.37 -13.45
C ILE A 53 6.79 -15.87 -13.16
N THR A 54 6.36 -16.34 -11.97
CA THR A 54 6.64 -17.68 -11.45
C THR A 54 6.21 -18.78 -12.42
N THR A 55 5.04 -18.64 -13.05
CA THR A 55 4.49 -19.63 -13.98
C THR A 55 5.26 -19.75 -15.31
N TYR A 56 6.13 -18.79 -15.62
CA TYR A 56 6.91 -18.76 -16.85
C TYR A 56 8.37 -19.22 -16.66
N VAL A 57 8.81 -19.33 -15.41
CA VAL A 57 10.18 -19.67 -15.05
C VAL A 57 10.40 -21.19 -15.15
N LYS A 58 11.50 -21.60 -15.77
CA LYS A 58 12.00 -22.97 -15.76
C LYS A 58 12.60 -23.26 -14.39
N LEU A 59 11.96 -24.13 -13.61
CA LEU A 59 12.43 -24.57 -12.29
C LEU A 59 13.49 -25.68 -12.41
N SER A 60 14.59 -25.38 -13.07
CA SER A 60 15.69 -26.32 -13.29
C SER A 60 17.03 -25.58 -13.27
N PRO A 61 18.01 -26.03 -12.46
CA PRO A 61 19.34 -25.41 -12.44
C PRO A 61 20.12 -25.65 -13.74
N LEU A 62 19.67 -26.59 -14.58
CA LEU A 62 20.31 -26.93 -15.85
C LEU A 62 19.90 -25.98 -17.00
N HIS A 63 18.85 -25.18 -16.81
CA HIS A 63 18.30 -24.33 -17.85
C HIS A 63 18.28 -22.88 -17.39
N ALA A 64 18.92 -22.00 -18.18
CA ALA A 64 18.80 -20.57 -17.97
C ALA A 64 17.37 -20.08 -18.26
N ASN A 65 16.98 -19.03 -17.52
CA ASN A 65 15.77 -18.27 -17.77
C ASN A 65 16.13 -16.97 -18.48
N TYR A 66 15.44 -16.65 -19.56
CA TYR A 66 15.64 -15.44 -20.35
C TYR A 66 14.44 -14.51 -20.18
N ILE A 67 14.69 -13.22 -19.97
CA ILE A 67 13.68 -12.18 -19.82
C ILE A 67 13.99 -11.10 -20.84
N ASP A 68 13.11 -10.95 -21.82
CA ASP A 68 13.17 -9.90 -22.83
C ASP A 68 12.18 -8.81 -22.44
N VAL A 69 12.66 -7.57 -22.30
CA VAL A 69 11.85 -6.43 -21.90
C VAL A 69 12.02 -5.31 -22.91
N GLY A 70 10.91 -4.71 -23.33
CA GLY A 70 10.87 -3.51 -24.15
C GLY A 70 9.91 -2.48 -23.58
N TRP A 71 10.18 -1.20 -23.80
CA TRP A 71 9.30 -0.09 -23.48
C TRP A 71 9.56 1.08 -24.43
N ASN A 72 8.65 2.05 -24.47
CA ASN A 72 8.82 3.27 -25.25
C ASN A 72 9.82 4.19 -24.52
N SER A 73 10.88 4.61 -25.20
CA SER A 73 11.81 5.59 -24.65
C SER A 73 11.14 6.95 -24.49
N ASP A 74 11.30 7.56 -23.31
CA ASP A 74 10.93 8.95 -23.07
C ASP A 74 12.19 9.75 -22.75
N TYR A 75 12.30 10.96 -23.30
CA TYR A 75 13.51 11.76 -23.17
C TYR A 75 13.71 12.17 -21.71
N GLY A 76 14.87 11.83 -21.14
CA GLY A 76 15.21 12.12 -19.75
C GLY A 76 14.70 11.11 -18.72
N SER A 77 13.98 10.05 -19.12
CA SER A 77 13.56 8.98 -18.22
C SER A 77 14.41 7.73 -18.39
N ALA A 78 14.98 7.25 -17.29
CA ALA A 78 15.63 5.94 -17.21
C ALA A 78 14.91 5.06 -16.20
N TYR A 79 14.95 3.74 -16.42
CA TYR A 79 14.21 2.76 -15.65
C TYR A 79 15.10 1.59 -15.24
N VAL A 80 14.72 0.91 -14.15
CA VAL A 80 15.41 -0.25 -13.59
C VAL A 80 14.45 -1.43 -13.53
N ILE A 81 15.01 -2.63 -13.72
CA ILE A 81 14.31 -3.90 -13.56
C ILE A 81 15.02 -4.68 -12.45
N ALA A 82 14.24 -5.26 -11.54
CA ALA A 82 14.76 -6.16 -10.52
C ALA A 82 13.94 -7.45 -10.42
N VAL A 83 14.63 -8.58 -10.27
CA VAL A 83 14.03 -9.91 -10.15
C VAL A 83 14.36 -10.47 -8.78
N TYR A 84 13.34 -10.91 -8.07
CA TYR A 84 13.44 -11.40 -6.69
C TYR A 84 12.76 -12.75 -6.57
N LEU A 85 13.37 -13.65 -5.81
CA LEU A 85 12.67 -14.79 -5.22
C LEU A 85 11.96 -14.31 -3.95
N VAL A 86 10.65 -14.49 -3.87
CA VAL A 86 9.83 -13.94 -2.78
C VAL A 86 8.92 -15.00 -2.19
N ARG A 87 8.50 -14.79 -0.94
CA ARG A 87 7.42 -15.54 -0.29
C ARG A 87 6.22 -14.60 -0.12
N MET A 88 5.09 -14.96 -0.74
CA MET A 88 3.85 -14.24 -0.54
C MET A 88 3.35 -14.47 0.89
N LEU A 89 2.98 -13.39 1.57
CA LEU A 89 2.42 -13.43 2.93
C LEU A 89 0.92 -13.18 2.86
N VAL A 90 0.19 -13.82 3.76
CA VAL A 90 -1.27 -13.64 3.87
C VAL A 90 -1.62 -12.70 5.02
N THR A 91 -2.89 -12.29 5.12
CA THR A 91 -3.34 -11.40 6.21
C THR A 91 -2.94 -11.90 7.60
N ALA A 92 -3.01 -13.20 7.85
CA ALA A 92 -2.65 -13.79 9.15
C ALA A 92 -1.18 -13.53 9.52
N ASP A 93 -0.25 -13.65 8.57
CA ASP A 93 1.16 -13.38 8.78
C ASP A 93 1.39 -11.89 9.14
N LEU A 94 0.76 -11.00 8.38
CA LEU A 94 0.91 -9.55 8.57
C LEU A 94 0.27 -9.08 9.88
N LEU A 95 -0.88 -9.66 10.26
CA LEU A 95 -1.54 -9.36 11.52
C LEU A 95 -0.71 -9.86 12.71
N GLN A 96 -0.12 -11.06 12.60
CA GLN A 96 0.79 -11.60 13.61
C GLN A 96 2.00 -10.69 13.81
N ARG A 97 2.65 -10.26 12.72
CA ARG A 97 3.76 -9.30 12.77
C ARG A 97 3.37 -7.99 13.44
N MET A 98 2.19 -7.47 13.11
CA MET A 98 1.70 -6.22 13.70
C MET A 98 1.42 -6.37 15.21
N ARG A 99 0.88 -7.51 15.65
CA ARG A 99 0.73 -7.83 17.07
C ARG A 99 2.07 -7.98 17.78
N ALA A 100 3.06 -8.59 17.12
CA ALA A 100 4.40 -8.74 17.66
C ALA A 100 5.15 -7.40 17.83
N LYS A 101 4.89 -6.42 16.96
CA LYS A 101 5.37 -5.03 17.10
C LYS A 101 4.82 -4.35 18.37
N GLY A 102 3.71 -4.86 18.90
CA GLY A 102 3.04 -4.31 20.08
C GLY A 102 2.07 -3.19 19.76
N ALA A 103 1.27 -2.81 20.77
CA ALA A 103 0.38 -1.66 20.70
C ALA A 103 1.14 -0.37 21.00
N ARG A 104 0.70 0.74 20.37
CA ARG A 104 1.15 2.07 20.77
C ARG A 104 0.63 2.37 22.18
N GLN A 105 1.46 2.99 23.01
CA GLN A 105 1.05 3.39 24.35
C GLN A 105 -0.17 4.32 24.30
N SER A 106 -1.13 4.08 25.20
CA SER A 106 -2.38 4.84 25.30
C SER A 106 -2.15 6.34 25.56
N ASP A 107 -1.03 6.71 26.18
CA ASP A 107 -0.67 8.11 26.45
C ASP A 107 -0.49 8.94 25.17
N PHE A 108 -0.10 8.33 24.05
CA PHE A 108 -0.08 9.05 22.77
C PHE A 108 -1.49 9.46 22.34
N THR A 109 -2.45 8.54 22.44
CA THR A 109 -3.85 8.80 22.08
C THR A 109 -4.46 9.81 23.05
N ARG A 110 -4.18 9.68 24.34
CA ARG A 110 -4.58 10.66 25.36
C ARG A 110 -3.99 12.04 25.09
N GLY A 111 -2.73 12.13 24.68
CA GLY A 111 -2.08 13.37 24.25
C GLY A 111 -2.80 14.01 23.08
N LEU A 112 -3.09 13.24 22.03
CA LEU A 112 -3.85 13.72 20.87
C LEU A 112 -5.28 14.14 21.22
N ILE A 113 -5.94 13.46 22.16
CA ILE A 113 -7.26 13.86 22.68
C ILE A 113 -7.15 15.22 23.37
N LYS A 114 -6.16 15.40 24.25
CA LYS A 114 -5.91 16.68 24.95
C LYS A 114 -5.61 17.81 23.98
N GLU A 115 -4.75 17.56 22.98
CA GLU A 115 -4.42 18.52 21.92
C GLU A 115 -5.68 18.92 21.13
N LYS A 116 -6.52 17.97 20.75
CA LYS A 116 -7.77 18.28 20.02
C LYS A 116 -8.82 19.00 20.85
N LEU A 117 -8.76 18.87 22.17
CA LEU A 117 -9.65 19.53 23.12
C LEU A 117 -9.02 20.80 23.70
N SER A 118 -7.79 21.15 23.33
CA SER A 118 -7.18 22.38 23.82
C SER A 118 -7.92 23.58 23.23
N GLU A 119 -8.28 24.51 24.09
CA GLU A 119 -8.89 25.77 23.68
C GLU A 119 -7.85 26.62 22.95
N ASP A 120 -8.24 27.10 21.78
CA ASP A 120 -7.51 28.14 21.07
C ASP A 120 -8.07 29.49 21.54
N ALA A 121 -7.24 30.31 22.17
CA ALA A 121 -7.65 31.58 22.77
C ALA A 121 -8.20 32.58 21.73
N ASP A 122 -7.84 32.38 20.46
CA ASP A 122 -8.32 33.20 19.35
C ASP A 122 -9.56 32.59 18.65
N SER A 123 -10.04 31.43 19.10
CA SER A 123 -11.22 30.75 18.53
C SER A 123 -12.46 30.95 19.39
N GLU A 124 -13.51 31.54 18.81
CA GLU A 124 -14.84 31.67 19.44
C GLU A 124 -15.54 30.31 19.62
N ILE A 125 -15.09 29.27 18.91
CA ILE A 125 -15.67 27.92 18.96
C ILE A 125 -14.65 26.97 19.56
N ALA A 126 -14.99 26.38 20.71
CA ALA A 126 -14.19 25.37 21.38
C ALA A 126 -14.77 23.97 21.17
N THR A 127 -13.90 22.98 20.97
CA THR A 127 -14.29 21.57 20.90
C THR A 127 -14.47 21.03 22.33
N THR A 128 -15.72 20.78 22.73
CA THR A 128 -16.04 20.33 24.10
C THR A 128 -15.97 18.81 24.28
N SER A 129 -16.15 18.05 23.20
CA SER A 129 -16.12 16.59 23.24
C SER A 129 -15.72 16.00 21.90
N LEU A 130 -15.13 14.80 21.94
CA LEU A 130 -14.76 14.02 20.77
C LEU A 130 -15.53 12.70 20.81
N ARG A 131 -16.13 12.32 19.68
CA ARG A 131 -16.88 11.06 19.54
C ARG A 131 -16.14 10.12 18.59
N VAL A 132 -16.03 8.86 19.00
CA VAL A 132 -15.49 7.77 18.19
C VAL A 132 -16.39 6.54 18.32
N SER A 133 -16.37 5.68 17.31
CA SER A 133 -17.10 4.43 17.28
C SER A 133 -16.17 3.25 17.56
N LEU A 134 -16.66 2.28 18.34
CA LEU A 134 -16.02 0.96 18.51
C LEU A 134 -16.34 0.00 17.35
N VAL A 135 -17.21 0.41 16.42
CA VAL A 135 -17.55 -0.31 15.20
C VAL A 135 -16.60 0.09 14.08
N CYS A 136 -16.03 -0.90 13.41
CA CYS A 136 -15.13 -0.70 12.29
C CYS A 136 -15.85 0.01 11.14
N PRO A 137 -15.33 1.14 10.61
CA PRO A 137 -15.94 1.84 9.50
C PRO A 137 -15.91 1.03 8.20
N LEU A 138 -14.98 0.08 8.05
CA LEU A 138 -14.90 -0.84 6.92
C LEU A 138 -15.83 -2.06 7.11
N GLY A 139 -15.61 -2.81 8.19
CA GLY A 139 -16.28 -4.09 8.41
C GLY A 139 -17.69 -3.98 8.96
N LYS A 140 -18.13 -2.79 9.40
CA LYS A 140 -19.43 -2.52 10.02
C LYS A 140 -19.76 -3.44 11.22
N MET A 141 -18.71 -3.95 11.87
CA MET A 141 -18.77 -4.80 13.05
C MET A 141 -17.82 -4.29 14.14
N ARG A 142 -18.01 -4.71 15.39
CA ARG A 142 -17.13 -4.31 16.50
C ARG A 142 -15.67 -4.65 16.17
N MET A 143 -14.78 -3.66 16.32
CA MET A 143 -13.34 -3.86 16.10
C MET A 143 -12.78 -4.87 17.10
N VAL A 144 -11.95 -5.78 16.61
CA VAL A 144 -11.20 -6.75 17.42
C VAL A 144 -9.77 -6.28 17.61
N THR A 145 -9.16 -5.74 16.56
CA THR A 145 -7.80 -5.17 16.61
C THR A 145 -7.87 -3.73 16.08
N PRO A 146 -8.14 -2.73 16.95
CA PRO A 146 -8.23 -1.34 16.53
C PRO A 146 -6.86 -0.85 16.08
N CYS A 147 -6.78 -0.39 14.84
CA CYS A 147 -5.56 0.17 14.28
C CYS A 147 -5.82 1.46 13.50
N ARG A 148 -4.76 2.26 13.35
CA ARG A 148 -4.68 3.41 12.44
C ARG A 148 -3.23 3.63 12.02
N ALA A 149 -3.01 4.34 10.92
CA ALA A 149 -1.66 4.75 10.56
C ALA A 149 -1.14 5.83 11.52
N SER A 150 0.16 5.84 11.78
CA SER A 150 0.87 6.87 12.56
C SER A 150 0.66 8.28 11.99
N THR A 151 0.48 8.38 10.68
CA THR A 151 0.27 9.61 9.92
C THR A 151 -1.17 10.11 9.96
N CYS A 152 -2.11 9.35 10.53
CA CYS A 152 -3.51 9.74 10.64
C CYS A 152 -3.76 10.67 11.84
N TYR A 153 -4.31 11.85 11.59
CA TYR A 153 -4.65 12.83 12.63
C TYR A 153 -6.03 12.62 13.29
N HIS A 154 -6.84 11.67 12.80
CA HIS A 154 -8.13 11.32 13.42
C HIS A 154 -7.98 10.30 14.55
N LEU A 155 -8.94 10.26 15.48
CA LEU A 155 -9.00 9.28 16.57
C LEU A 155 -9.71 7.97 16.18
N GLN A 156 -10.63 8.01 15.22
CA GLN A 156 -11.38 6.84 14.79
C GLN A 156 -10.43 5.76 14.25
N CYS A 157 -10.42 4.58 14.86
CA CYS A 157 -9.69 3.42 14.36
C CYS A 157 -10.52 2.63 13.34
N PHE A 158 -9.86 1.71 12.65
CA PHE A 158 -10.48 0.65 11.86
C PHE A 158 -9.90 -0.71 12.28
N ASP A 159 -10.59 -1.80 11.94
CA ASP A 159 -10.13 -3.14 12.28
C ASP A 159 -8.97 -3.56 11.36
N ALA A 160 -7.86 -3.94 11.98
CA ALA A 160 -6.65 -4.32 11.26
C ALA A 160 -6.82 -5.54 10.37
N ASN A 161 -7.55 -6.56 10.84
CA ASN A 161 -7.74 -7.78 10.06
C ASN A 161 -8.56 -7.49 8.81
N THR A 162 -9.67 -6.75 8.95
CA THR A 162 -10.47 -6.33 7.78
C THR A 162 -9.65 -5.48 6.81
N PHE A 163 -8.85 -4.55 7.31
CA PHE A 163 -8.01 -3.69 6.46
C PHE A 163 -6.94 -4.47 5.69
N LEU A 164 -6.27 -5.41 6.34
CA LEU A 164 -5.27 -6.26 5.71
C LEU A 164 -5.89 -7.21 4.67
N GLN A 165 -7.05 -7.81 4.95
CA GLN A 165 -7.77 -8.66 3.97
C GLN A 165 -8.15 -7.90 2.70
N MET A 166 -8.56 -6.64 2.84
CA MET A 166 -8.85 -5.77 1.70
C MET A 166 -7.60 -5.54 0.85
N ASN A 167 -6.47 -5.24 1.49
CA ASN A 167 -5.21 -4.97 0.81
C ASN A 167 -4.53 -6.22 0.23
N GLU A 168 -4.75 -7.39 0.81
CA GLU A 168 -4.33 -8.67 0.24
C GLU A 168 -5.00 -8.93 -1.12
N ARG A 169 -6.28 -8.55 -1.27
CA ARG A 169 -7.01 -8.66 -2.54
C ARG A 169 -6.69 -7.54 -3.53
N LYS A 170 -6.72 -6.29 -3.05
CA LYS A 170 -6.45 -5.10 -3.85
C LYS A 170 -5.64 -4.12 -3.00
N PRO A 171 -4.29 -4.11 -3.12
CA PRO A 171 -3.44 -3.24 -2.33
C PRO A 171 -3.64 -1.80 -2.78
N THR A 172 -4.41 -1.04 -2.01
CA THR A 172 -4.58 0.42 -2.18
C THR A 172 -3.87 1.17 -1.08
N TRP A 173 -3.77 0.58 0.11
CA TRP A 173 -3.17 1.15 1.32
C TRP A 173 -3.71 2.55 1.64
N MET A 174 -5.03 2.72 1.51
CA MET A 174 -5.73 3.98 1.76
C MET A 174 -6.55 3.90 3.04
N CYS A 175 -6.37 4.85 3.96
CA CYS A 175 -7.10 4.90 5.21
C CYS A 175 -8.61 5.04 4.95
N PRO A 176 -9.46 4.15 5.50
CA PRO A 176 -10.90 4.17 5.27
C PRO A 176 -11.65 5.27 6.04
N VAL A 177 -10.94 6.10 6.79
CA VAL A 177 -11.52 7.19 7.60
C VAL A 177 -11.23 8.55 6.99
N CYS A 178 -10.02 8.77 6.47
CA CYS A 178 -9.58 10.06 5.96
C CYS A 178 -9.02 10.04 4.54
N ASP A 179 -9.06 8.88 3.86
CA ASP A 179 -8.58 8.70 2.49
C ASP A 179 -7.12 9.17 2.26
N LYS A 180 -6.29 9.17 3.33
CA LYS A 180 -4.85 9.39 3.25
C LYS A 180 -4.08 8.06 3.16
N PRO A 181 -2.85 8.05 2.64
CA PRO A 181 -2.00 6.85 2.64
C PRO A 181 -1.83 6.26 4.04
N ALA A 182 -2.07 4.95 4.15
CA ALA A 182 -1.96 4.13 5.33
C ALA A 182 -1.14 2.87 5.01
N LEU A 183 0.13 3.09 4.65
CA LEU A 183 1.09 2.02 4.35
C LEU A 183 1.29 1.10 5.55
N TYR A 184 1.57 -0.18 5.28
CA TYR A 184 1.69 -1.22 6.31
C TYR A 184 2.65 -0.83 7.45
N ASP A 185 3.82 -0.27 7.12
CA ASP A 185 4.85 0.06 8.12
C ASP A 185 4.43 1.17 9.09
N ASN A 186 3.49 2.01 8.64
CA ASN A 186 2.91 3.09 9.44
C ASN A 186 1.71 2.61 10.28
N LEU A 187 1.18 1.41 10.05
CA LEU A 187 0.06 0.89 10.84
C LEU A 187 0.50 0.60 12.28
N MET A 188 -0.35 1.02 13.22
CA MET A 188 -0.16 0.76 14.64
C MET A 188 -1.49 0.34 15.27
N ILE A 189 -1.41 -0.59 16.23
CA ILE A 189 -2.54 -0.92 17.11
C ILE A 189 -2.65 0.21 18.13
N ASP A 190 -3.85 0.77 18.27
CA ASP A 190 -4.12 1.81 19.28
C ASP A 190 -4.43 1.12 20.62
N GLY A 191 -3.67 1.46 21.67
CA GLY A 191 -3.68 0.78 22.98
C GLY A 191 -4.34 1.56 24.10
#